data_AF-A0A965PC19-F1
#
_entry.id   AF-A0A965PC19-F1
#
_cell.length_a   1.000
_cell.length_b   1.000
_cell.length_c   1.000
_cell.angle_alpha   90.00
_cell.angle_beta   90.00
_cell.angle_gamma   90.00
#
_symmetry.space_group_name_H-M   'P 1'
#
loop_
_entity.id
_entity.type
_entity.pdbx_description
1 polymer ?
#
loop_
_entity_poly.entity_id
_entity_poly.type
_entity_poly.pdbx_seq_one_letter_code
_entity_poly.pdbx_strand_id
1 'polypeptide(L)' 'MSADLKLLVFGGGYLGRAVTLEAIRRGGTAVATSRDPARRI' A
#
# COMPACT_ATOMS: atom_id res chain seq x y z
N MET A 1 1.47 1.59 -21.91
CA MET A 1 1.91 0.57 -20.95
C MET A 1 1.74 1.16 -19.55
N SER A 2 0.67 0.82 -18.83
CA SER A 2 0.68 1.13 -17.38
C SER A 2 1.62 0.12 -16.74
N ALA A 3 2.65 0.60 -16.05
CA ALA A 3 3.59 -0.28 -15.38
C ALA A 3 2.85 -1.11 -14.32
N ASP A 4 3.09 -2.41 -14.29
CA ASP A 4 2.62 -3.34 -13.24
C ASP A 4 3.36 -3.03 -11.92
N LEU A 5 3.06 -1.86 -11.36
CA LEU A 5 3.75 -1.32 -10.20
C LEU A 5 3.35 -2.14 -8.97
N LYS A 6 4.31 -2.91 -8.45
CA LYS A 6 4.16 -3.74 -7.25
C LYS A 6 4.93 -3.12 -6.09
N LEU A 7 4.23 -2.68 -5.05
CA LEU A 7 4.80 -1.99 -3.90
C LEU A 7 4.59 -2.76 -2.60
N LEU A 8 5.63 -2.78 -1.77
CA LEU A 8 5.56 -3.16 -0.36
C LEU A 8 5.84 -1.91 0.49
N VAL A 9 4.85 -1.48 1.28
CA VAL A 9 4.92 -0.29 2.11
C VAL A 9 5.21 -0.69 3.57
N PHE A 10 6.25 -0.10 4.16
CA PHE A 10 6.61 -0.37 5.55
C PHE A 10 5.83 0.53 6.51
N GLY A 11 4.87 -0.05 7.23
CA GLY A 11 4.05 0.63 8.24
C GLY A 11 2.61 0.96 7.78
N GLY A 12 1.61 0.39 8.44
CA GLY A 12 0.17 0.64 8.20
C GLY A 12 -0.40 1.86 8.92
N GLY A 13 0.45 2.84 9.29
CA GLY A 13 -0.01 4.11 9.85
C GLY A 13 -0.73 4.98 8.82
N TYR A 14 -1.06 6.22 9.19
CA TYR A 14 -1.74 7.16 8.30
C TYR A 14 -1.09 7.26 6.91
N LEU A 15 0.23 7.50 6.87
CA LEU A 15 0.96 7.67 5.61
C LEU A 15 0.99 6.38 4.78
N GLY A 16 1.36 5.25 5.38
CA GLY A 16 1.49 4.01 4.62
C GLY A 16 0.15 3.52 4.08
N ARG A 17 -0.95 3.77 4.81
CA ARG A 17 -2.31 3.54 4.30
C ARG A 17 -2.64 4.44 3.12
N ALA A 18 -2.37 5.74 3.22
CA ALA A 18 -2.63 6.66 2.12
C ALA A 18 -1.85 6.29 0.85
N VAL A 19 -0.55 5.97 0.97
CA VAL A 19 0.30 5.56 -0.16
C VAL A 19 -0.18 4.26 -0.79
N THR A 20 -0.51 3.25 0.02
CA THR A 20 -0.99 1.94 -0.46
C THR A 20 -2.29 2.10 -1.25
N LEU A 21 -3.26 2.84 -0.69
CA LEU A 21 -4.54 3.09 -1.35
C LEU A 21 -4.37 3.89 -2.65
N GLU A 22 -3.49 4.89 -2.65
CA GLU A 22 -3.23 5.69 -3.85
C GLU A 22 -2.55 4.87 -4.95
N ALA A 23 -1.61 3.99 -4.60
CA ALA A 23 -0.97 3.08 -5.55
C ALA A 23 -1.98 2.13 -6.20
N ILE A 24 -2.89 1.57 -5.40
CA ILE A 24 -3.99 0.73 -5.89
C ILE A 24 -4.94 1.54 -6.78
N ARG A 25 -5.30 2.76 -6.37
CA ARG A 25 -6.18 3.66 -7.15
C ARG A 25 -5.60 3.99 -8.52
N ARG A 26 -4.27 4.04 -8.65
CA ARG A 26 -3.57 4.27 -9.93
C ARG A 26 -3.39 3.01 -10.78
N GLY A 27 -3.95 1.87 -10.35
CA GLY A 27 -3.87 0.60 -11.08
C GLY A 27 -2.63 -0.22 -10.77
N GLY A 28 -1.90 0.09 -9.70
CA GLY A 28 -0.83 -0.74 -9.17
C GLY A 28 -1.34 -1.80 -8.19
N THR A 29 -0.43 -2.66 -7.74
CA THR A 29 -0.64 -3.56 -6.60
C THR A 29 0.22 -3.08 -5.43
N ALA A 30 -0.34 -2.92 -4.26
CA ALA A 30 0.40 -2.50 -3.08
C ALA A 30 -0.08 -3.24 -1.83
N VAL A 31 0.85 -3.52 -0.91
CA VAL A 31 0.57 -4.08 0.43
C VAL A 31 1.29 -3.25 1.49
N ALA A 32 0.61 -2.91 2.58
CA ALA A 32 1.22 -2.30 3.76
C ALA A 32 1.48 -3.33 4.86
N THR A 33 2.72 -3.37 5.33
CA THR A 33 3.09 -4.12 6.53
C THR A 33 2.70 -3.35 7.79
N SER A 34 2.31 -4.06 8.85
CA SER A 34 2.02 -3.44 10.14
C SER A 34 2.20 -4.43 11.28
N ARG A 35 2.70 -3.90 12.42
CA ARG A 35 2.70 -4.63 13.69
C ARG A 35 1.29 -4.76 14.27
N ASP A 36 0.45 -3.74 14.06
CA ASP A 36 -0.99 -3.81 14.35
C ASP A 36 -1.71 -4.58 13.23
N PRO A 37 -2.29 -5.77 13.50
CA PRO A 37 -2.95 -6.58 12.48
C PRO A 37 -4.13 -5.88 11.80
N ALA A 38 -4.83 -4.98 12.51
CA ALA A 38 -5.99 -4.26 11.97
C ALA A 38 -5.60 -3.22 10.89
N ARG A 39 -4.29 -2.97 10.71
CA ARG A 39 -3.76 -1.96 9.78
C ARG A 39 -2.96 -2.56 8.62
N ARG A 40 -3.06 -3.87 8.39
CA ARG A 40 -2.51 -4.53 7.20
C ARG A 40 -3.54 -4.37 6.08
N ILE A 41 -3.06 -4.01 4.89
CA ILE A 41 -3.87 -3.73 3.69
C ILE A 41 -3.08 -4.17 2.47
#